data_AF-A0A7S3UWR4-F1
#
_entry.id   AF-A0A7S3UWR4-F1
#
_cell.length_a   1.000
_cell.length_b   1.000
_cell.length_c   1.000
_cell.angle_alpha   90.00
_cell.angle_beta   90.00
_cell.angle_gamma   90.00
#
_symmetry.space_group_name_H-M   'P 1'
#
loop_
_entity.id
_entity.type
_entity.pdbx_description
1 polymer ?
#
loop_
_entity_poly.entity_id
_entity_poly.type
_entity_poly.pdbx_seq_one_letter_code
_entity_poly.pdbx_strand_id
1 'polypeptide(L)'
;INNAGTGGGHQPNSIQGIQYTFDVNFVAHFLLTRLLLPRLAANPRGARVVNLSSVTHRMARYLWDTYAAGATDDFFAGYADSKQAANLFTLELNRRLKDTNVVAFSANPGACTSRIWRGWTEPVSDSFQAQIGKFVMTNILFPFFL
;
A
#
# COMPACT_ATOMS: atom_id res chain seq x y z
N ILE A 1 -9.36 2.47 10.14
CA ILE A 1 -8.75 3.14 8.97
C ILE A 1 -7.29 2.70 8.93
N ASN A 2 -6.86 2.11 7.82
CA ASN A 2 -5.52 1.59 7.60
C ASN A 2 -4.72 2.63 6.79
N ASN A 3 -4.18 3.63 7.51
CA ASN A 3 -3.52 4.81 6.94
C ASN A 3 -2.00 4.82 7.12
N ALA A 4 -1.49 4.12 8.14
CA ALA A 4 -0.06 4.13 8.45
C ALA A 4 0.76 3.67 7.23
N GLY A 5 1.90 4.28 7.00
CA GLY A 5 2.73 3.86 5.88
C GLY A 5 4.07 4.56 5.79
N THR A 6 4.95 3.93 5.05
CA THR A 6 6.28 4.42 4.68
C THR A 6 6.42 4.42 3.17
N GLY A 7 7.15 5.40 2.64
CA GLY A 7 7.55 5.43 1.23
C GLY A 7 8.72 4.51 0.93
N GLY A 8 9.28 3.84 1.94
CA GLY A 8 10.45 2.98 1.84
C GLY A 8 11.73 3.65 2.34
N GLY A 9 12.83 3.36 1.66
CA GLY A 9 14.18 3.68 2.12
C GLY A 9 14.88 2.45 2.71
N HIS A 10 16.18 2.59 3.00
CA HIS A 10 17.01 1.49 3.47
C HIS A 10 16.64 1.14 4.92
N GLN A 11 15.67 0.22 5.06
CA GLN A 11 15.18 -0.29 6.33
C GLN A 11 15.39 -1.80 6.35
N PRO A 12 15.85 -2.38 7.46
CA PRO A 12 15.94 -3.83 7.58
C PRO A 12 14.55 -4.44 7.46
N ASN A 13 14.49 -5.67 6.95
CA ASN A 13 13.27 -6.47 6.95
C ASN A 13 12.66 -6.54 8.35
N SER A 14 11.34 -6.72 8.41
CA SER A 14 10.61 -6.92 9.67
C SER A 14 11.17 -8.10 10.46
N ILE A 15 10.81 -8.21 11.75
CA ILE A 15 11.20 -9.36 12.58
C ILE A 15 10.67 -10.70 12.02
N GLN A 16 9.63 -10.67 11.17
CA GLN A 16 9.10 -11.81 10.45
C GLN A 16 9.86 -12.13 9.15
N GLY A 17 10.89 -11.35 8.80
CA GLY A 17 11.65 -11.49 7.56
C GLY A 17 10.99 -10.89 6.32
N ILE A 18 9.84 -10.23 6.46
CA ILE A 18 9.12 -9.59 5.35
C ILE A 18 9.77 -8.24 5.01
N GLN A 19 9.83 -7.91 3.72
CA GLN A 19 10.30 -6.60 3.25
C GLN A 19 9.55 -5.47 3.98
N TYR A 20 10.31 -4.55 4.58
CA TYR A 20 9.80 -3.60 5.56
C TYR A 20 8.62 -2.75 5.08
N THR A 21 8.70 -2.24 3.84
CA THR A 21 7.64 -1.37 3.29
C THR A 21 6.36 -2.16 3.03
N PHE A 22 6.48 -3.37 2.49
CA PHE A 22 5.36 -4.25 2.25
C PHE A 22 4.70 -4.69 3.57
N ASP A 23 5.50 -5.00 4.58
CA ASP A 23 5.00 -5.36 5.90
C ASP A 23 4.19 -4.23 6.54
N VAL A 24 4.79 -3.03 6.67
CA VAL A 24 4.15 -1.86 7.29
C VAL A 24 2.91 -1.43 6.51
N ASN A 25 3.00 -1.32 5.19
CA ASN A 25 1.93 -0.74 4.39
C ASN A 25 0.76 -1.71 4.18
N PHE A 26 1.01 -3.03 4.19
CA PHE A 26 0.02 -4.03 3.85
C PHE A 26 -0.16 -5.14 4.89
N VAL A 27 0.87 -5.93 5.20
CA VAL A 27 0.71 -7.14 6.03
C VAL A 27 0.22 -6.81 7.44
N ALA A 28 0.78 -5.78 8.07
CA ALA A 28 0.33 -5.31 9.37
C ALA A 28 -1.15 -4.88 9.38
N HIS A 29 -1.58 -4.17 8.33
CA HIS A 29 -2.97 -3.73 8.18
C HIS A 29 -3.94 -4.88 7.86
N PHE A 30 -3.51 -5.84 7.04
CA PHE A 30 -4.25 -7.06 6.77
C PHE A 30 -4.52 -7.81 8.08
N LEU A 31 -3.47 -8.05 8.87
CA LEU A 31 -3.57 -8.73 10.16
C LEU A 31 -4.46 -7.97 11.14
N LEU A 32 -4.23 -6.66 11.30
CA LEU A 32 -5.05 -5.81 12.18
C LEU A 32 -6.53 -5.87 11.81
N THR A 33 -6.85 -5.77 10.52
CA THR A 33 -8.23 -5.83 10.03
C THR A 33 -8.85 -7.19 10.31
N ARG A 34 -8.11 -8.28 10.09
CA ARG A 34 -8.57 -9.65 10.37
C ARG A 34 -8.88 -9.85 11.85
N LEU A 35 -8.03 -9.34 12.74
CA LEU A 35 -8.22 -9.43 14.19
C LEU A 35 -9.43 -8.61 14.67
N LEU A 36 -9.68 -7.44 14.09
CA LEU A 36 -10.81 -6.59 14.44
C LEU A 36 -12.13 -7.03 13.79
N LEU A 37 -12.07 -7.87 12.76
CA LEU A 37 -13.23 -8.22 11.93
C LEU A 37 -14.44 -8.74 12.72
N PRO A 38 -14.30 -9.64 13.72
CA PRO A 38 -15.45 -10.10 14.50
C PRO A 38 -16.16 -8.96 15.24
N ARG A 39 -15.40 -7.99 15.77
CA ARG A 39 -15.96 -6.82 16.46
C ARG A 39 -16.61 -5.84 15.49
N LEU A 40 -16.04 -5.67 14.30
CA LEU A 40 -16.61 -4.84 13.25
C LEU A 40 -17.97 -5.41 12.77
N ALA A 41 -18.03 -6.71 12.51
CA ALA A 41 -19.25 -7.39 12.06
C ALA A 41 -20.35 -7.43 13.14
N ALA A 42 -19.97 -7.43 14.42
CA ALA A 42 -20.93 -7.39 15.53
C ALA A 42 -21.54 -6.00 15.78
N ASN A 43 -21.03 -4.93 15.14
CA ASN A 43 -21.54 -3.58 15.36
C ASN A 43 -22.88 -3.39 14.62
N PRO A 44 -24.02 -3.21 15.29
CA PRO A 44 -25.33 -3.11 14.64
C PRO A 44 -25.48 -1.87 13.75
N ARG A 45 -24.66 -0.83 13.95
CA ARG A 45 -24.66 0.39 13.13
C ARG A 45 -23.87 0.25 11.82
N GLY A 46 -23.31 -0.94 11.55
CA GLY A 46 -22.39 -1.17 10.46
C GLY A 46 -20.98 -0.66 10.75
N ALA A 47 -20.03 -1.14 9.96
CA ALA A 47 -18.62 -0.77 10.10
C ALA A 47 -17.97 -0.50 8.73
N ARG A 48 -16.93 0.32 8.75
CA ARG A 48 -16.18 0.67 7.54
C ARG A 48 -14.69 0.41 7.75
N VAL A 49 -14.10 -0.32 6.82
CA VAL A 49 -12.64 -0.45 6.70
C VAL A 49 -12.21 0.43 5.54
N VAL A 50 -11.23 1.30 5.76
CA VAL A 50 -10.69 2.17 4.70
C VAL A 50 -9.20 1.89 4.60
N ASN A 51 -8.75 1.43 3.45
CA ASN A 51 -7.36 1.16 3.13
C ASN A 51 -6.77 2.30 2.31
N LEU A 52 -5.63 2.86 2.75
CA LEU A 52 -4.99 3.94 2.02
C LEU A 52 -4.08 3.40 0.90
N SER A 53 -4.52 3.63 -0.33
CA SER A 53 -3.81 3.32 -1.57
C SER A 53 -2.97 4.50 -2.06
N SER A 54 -2.46 4.41 -3.28
CA SER A 54 -1.75 5.46 -4.01
C SER A 54 -1.87 5.19 -5.49
N VAL A 55 -1.72 6.21 -6.35
CA VAL A 55 -1.64 6.04 -7.81
C VAL A 55 -0.49 5.10 -8.23
N THR A 56 0.53 4.90 -7.38
CA THR A 56 1.64 3.96 -7.63
C THR A 56 1.20 2.50 -7.73
N HIS A 57 0.00 2.13 -7.28
CA HIS A 57 -0.53 0.77 -7.44
C HIS A 57 -0.54 0.31 -8.91
N ARG A 58 -0.63 1.26 -9.86
CA ARG A 58 -0.58 0.98 -11.31
C ARG A 58 0.77 0.45 -11.78
N MET A 59 1.82 0.60 -10.98
CA MET A 59 3.18 0.15 -11.27
C MET A 59 3.52 -1.18 -10.60
N ALA A 60 2.53 -1.82 -9.98
CA ALA A 60 2.78 -3.06 -9.24
C ALA A 60 3.25 -4.21 -10.14
N ARG A 61 4.20 -4.98 -9.63
CA ARG A 61 4.85 -6.13 -10.29
C ARG A 61 4.38 -7.49 -9.74
N TYR A 62 3.59 -7.49 -8.67
CA TYR A 62 3.01 -8.68 -8.04
C TYR A 62 4.07 -9.64 -7.46
N LEU A 63 5.13 -9.11 -6.87
CA LEU A 63 6.29 -9.88 -6.35
C LEU A 63 6.08 -10.38 -4.91
N TRP A 64 4.90 -10.93 -4.63
CA TRP A 64 4.45 -11.27 -3.27
C TRP A 64 5.43 -12.18 -2.51
N ASP A 65 5.89 -13.24 -3.17
CA ASP A 65 6.82 -14.21 -2.57
C ASP A 65 8.18 -13.57 -2.29
N THR A 66 8.63 -12.66 -3.15
CA THR A 66 9.86 -11.89 -2.96
C THR A 66 9.76 -11.00 -1.72
N TYR A 67 8.64 -10.31 -1.52
CA TYR A 67 8.46 -9.48 -0.32
C TYR A 67 8.29 -10.31 0.93
N ALA A 68 7.57 -11.44 0.86
CA ALA A 68 7.40 -12.35 1.98
C ALA A 68 8.73 -12.97 2.44
N ALA A 69 9.64 -13.24 1.50
CA ALA A 69 10.99 -13.72 1.78
C ALA A 69 11.99 -12.60 2.12
N GLY A 70 11.59 -11.32 2.05
CA GLY A 70 12.47 -10.19 2.28
C GLY A 70 13.63 -10.09 1.28
N ALA A 71 13.46 -10.66 0.08
CA ALA A 71 14.52 -10.92 -0.89
C ALA A 71 14.63 -9.81 -1.95
N THR A 72 14.48 -8.54 -1.56
CA THR A 72 14.62 -7.40 -2.49
C THR A 72 14.91 -6.08 -1.79
N ASP A 73 15.79 -5.29 -2.40
CA ASP A 73 16.10 -3.91 -2.04
C ASP A 73 15.35 -2.88 -2.91
N ASP A 74 14.43 -3.32 -3.79
CA ASP A 74 13.60 -2.43 -4.60
C ASP A 74 12.45 -1.85 -3.75
N PHE A 75 12.78 -0.83 -2.96
CA PHE A 75 11.84 -0.18 -2.04
C PHE A 75 10.65 0.45 -2.75
N PHE A 76 10.85 0.98 -3.97
CA PHE A 76 9.76 1.59 -4.72
C PHE A 76 8.80 0.54 -5.27
N ALA A 77 9.30 -0.59 -5.79
CA ALA A 77 8.45 -1.71 -6.14
C ALA A 77 7.68 -2.22 -4.92
N GLY A 78 8.34 -2.38 -3.76
CA GLY A 78 7.68 -2.75 -2.51
C GLY A 78 6.57 -1.78 -2.11
N TYR A 79 6.76 -0.48 -2.31
CA TYR A 79 5.72 0.51 -2.12
C TYR A 79 4.55 0.34 -3.09
N ALA A 80 4.81 0.27 -4.41
CA ALA A 80 3.78 0.10 -5.44
C ALA A 80 2.94 -1.17 -5.21
N ASP A 81 3.60 -2.29 -4.95
CA ASP A 81 2.99 -3.58 -4.69
C ASP A 81 2.18 -3.57 -3.38
N SER A 82 2.65 -2.89 -2.33
CA SER A 82 1.86 -2.73 -1.10
C SER A 82 0.55 -1.97 -1.32
N LYS A 83 0.56 -0.96 -2.20
CA LYS A 83 -0.64 -0.17 -2.53
C LYS A 83 -1.61 -0.95 -3.42
N GLN A 84 -1.08 -1.81 -4.29
CA GLN A 84 -1.91 -2.74 -5.04
C GLN A 84 -2.49 -3.85 -4.16
N ALA A 85 -1.72 -4.38 -3.22
CA ALA A 85 -2.21 -5.35 -2.25
C ALA A 85 -3.35 -4.78 -1.38
N ALA A 86 -3.26 -3.50 -0.97
CA ALA A 86 -4.35 -2.81 -0.28
C ALA A 86 -5.64 -2.72 -1.13
N ASN A 87 -5.53 -2.49 -2.44
CA ASN A 87 -6.68 -2.50 -3.35
C ASN A 87 -7.31 -3.89 -3.47
N LEU A 88 -6.49 -4.92 -3.74
CA LEU A 88 -6.95 -6.30 -3.86
C LEU A 88 -7.59 -6.81 -2.57
N PHE A 89 -6.99 -6.46 -1.42
CA PHE A 89 -7.56 -6.78 -0.12
C PHE A 89 -8.90 -6.10 0.11
N THR A 90 -9.08 -4.86 -0.33
CA THR A 90 -10.38 -4.17 -0.26
C THR A 90 -11.45 -4.94 -1.04
N LEU A 91 -11.14 -5.33 -2.28
CA LEU A 91 -12.06 -6.10 -3.13
C LEU A 91 -12.41 -7.45 -2.50
N GLU A 92 -11.39 -8.18 -2.05
CA GLU A 92 -11.57 -9.50 -1.45
C GLU A 92 -12.32 -9.43 -0.11
N LEU A 93 -12.07 -8.40 0.69
CA LEU A 93 -12.77 -8.18 1.95
C LEU A 93 -14.26 -7.96 1.68
N ASN A 94 -14.63 -7.12 0.72
CA ASN A 94 -16.03 -6.94 0.31
C ASN A 94 -16.65 -8.23 -0.23
N ARG A 95 -15.92 -9.00 -1.05
CA ARG A 95 -16.42 -10.28 -1.59
C ARG A 95 -16.76 -11.27 -0.47
N ARG A 96 -15.89 -11.37 0.54
CA ARG A 96 -16.10 -12.28 1.70
C ARG A 96 -17.17 -11.78 2.67
N LEU A 97 -17.34 -10.46 2.77
CA LEU A 97 -18.23 -9.81 3.73
C LEU A 97 -19.56 -9.37 3.15
N LYS A 98 -19.90 -9.83 1.93
CA LYS A 98 -21.11 -9.46 1.19
C LYS A 98 -22.41 -9.58 2.00
N ASP A 99 -22.47 -10.53 2.93
CA ASP A 99 -23.66 -10.82 3.75
C ASP A 99 -23.54 -10.22 5.17
N THR A 100 -22.59 -9.31 5.38
CA THR A 100 -22.38 -8.59 6.65
C THR A 100 -22.64 -7.10 6.47
N ASN A 101 -22.65 -6.35 7.57
CA ASN A 101 -22.78 -4.89 7.56
C ASN A 101 -21.43 -4.15 7.52
N VAL A 102 -20.34 -4.84 7.15
CA VAL A 102 -19.01 -4.28 7.03
C VAL A 102 -18.71 -3.99 5.57
N VAL A 103 -18.33 -2.75 5.27
CA VAL A 103 -17.96 -2.32 3.91
C VAL A 103 -16.51 -1.84 3.89
N ALA A 104 -15.75 -2.30 2.91
CA ALA A 104 -14.37 -1.91 2.69
C ALA A 104 -14.25 -0.89 1.55
N PHE A 105 -13.41 0.12 1.74
CA PHE A 105 -13.07 1.12 0.74
C PHE A 105 -11.56 1.23 0.56
N SER A 106 -11.14 1.57 -0.65
CA SER A 106 -9.76 1.96 -0.95
C SER A 106 -9.74 3.43 -1.37
N ALA A 107 -8.82 4.21 -0.80
CA ALA A 107 -8.72 5.64 -1.06
C ALA A 107 -7.31 6.00 -1.49
N ASN A 108 -7.18 6.74 -2.59
CA ASN A 108 -5.93 7.36 -3.02
C ASN A 108 -6.02 8.87 -2.74
N PRO A 109 -5.15 9.43 -1.86
CA PRO A 109 -5.21 10.85 -1.49
C PRO A 109 -4.65 11.79 -2.57
N GLY A 110 -4.09 11.27 -3.67
CA GLY A 110 -3.37 12.07 -4.64
C GLY A 110 -2.03 12.56 -4.09
N ALA A 111 -1.48 13.62 -4.71
CA ALA A 111 -0.27 14.26 -4.21
C ALA A 111 -0.61 15.10 -2.97
N CYS A 112 0.06 14.84 -1.85
CA CYS A 112 -0.13 15.59 -0.61
C CYS A 112 1.18 15.80 0.15
N THR A 113 1.29 16.92 0.85
CA THR A 113 2.48 17.27 1.63
C THR A 113 2.53 16.42 2.90
N SER A 114 3.47 15.48 2.94
CA SER A 114 3.70 14.63 4.11
C SER A 114 5.18 14.23 4.20
N ARG A 115 5.59 13.69 5.35
CA ARG A 115 6.94 13.17 5.57
C ARG A 115 7.07 11.67 5.24
N ILE A 116 6.21 11.13 4.36
CA ILE A 116 6.19 9.69 4.03
C ILE A 116 7.51 9.20 3.41
N TRP A 117 8.23 10.09 2.72
CA TRP A 117 9.50 9.80 2.04
C TRP A 117 10.74 10.02 2.91
N ARG A 118 10.60 10.37 4.19
CA ARG A 118 11.72 10.74 5.08
C ARG A 118 12.77 9.63 5.30
N GLY A 119 12.43 8.38 5.00
CA GLY A 119 13.34 7.23 5.13
C GLY A 119 14.30 7.08 3.95
N TRP A 120 14.11 7.84 2.88
CA TRP A 120 15.03 7.88 1.74
C TRP A 120 16.17 8.84 2.06
N THR A 121 17.34 8.28 2.38
CA THR A 121 18.56 9.03 2.73
C THR A 121 19.60 9.03 1.62
N GLU A 122 19.50 8.10 0.67
CA GLU A 122 20.36 8.09 -0.52
C GLU A 122 19.92 9.16 -1.52
N PRO A 123 20.85 9.73 -2.33
CA PRO A 123 20.46 10.43 -3.54
C PRO A 123 19.51 9.53 -4.31
N VAL A 124 18.36 10.07 -4.69
CA VAL A 124 17.39 9.37 -5.53
C VAL A 124 18.17 8.78 -6.71
N SER A 125 18.34 7.45 -6.73
CA SER A 125 19.14 6.81 -7.78
C SER A 125 18.57 7.20 -9.14
N ASP A 126 19.40 7.22 -10.19
CA ASP A 126 18.93 7.53 -11.54
C ASP A 126 17.73 6.65 -11.95
N SER A 127 17.69 5.41 -11.45
CA SER A 127 16.55 4.50 -11.62
C SER A 127 15.27 4.95 -10.91
N PHE A 128 15.36 5.53 -9.71
CA PHE A 128 14.22 6.07 -8.96
C PHE A 128 13.81 7.46 -9.52
N GLN A 129 14.76 8.32 -9.92
CA GLN A 129 14.45 9.55 -10.68
C GLN A 129 13.73 9.21 -11.99
N ALA A 130 14.20 8.20 -12.73
CA ALA A 130 13.57 7.77 -13.97
C ALA A 130 12.18 7.16 -13.71
N GLN A 131 11.99 6.37 -12.65
CA GLN A 131 10.69 5.79 -12.31
C GLN A 131 9.70 6.85 -11.83
N ILE A 132 10.10 7.77 -10.94
CA ILE A 132 9.25 8.90 -10.52
C ILE A 132 8.99 9.85 -11.68
N GLY A 133 10.01 10.20 -12.47
CA GLY A 133 9.87 11.07 -13.63
C GLY A 133 8.89 10.48 -14.65
N LYS A 134 9.05 9.20 -15.00
CA LYS A 134 8.11 8.48 -15.86
C LYS A 134 6.72 8.37 -15.23
N PHE A 135 6.63 8.15 -13.92
CA PHE A 135 5.35 8.08 -13.21
C PHE A 135 4.59 9.40 -13.25
N VAL A 136 5.25 10.49 -12.85
CA VAL A 136 4.68 11.84 -12.83
C VAL A 136 4.30 12.26 -14.24
N MET A 137 5.19 12.08 -15.23
CA MET A 137 4.89 12.40 -16.61
C MET A 137 3.71 11.59 -17.14
N THR A 138 3.72 10.25 -17.04
CA THR A 138 2.70 9.41 -17.68
C THR A 138 1.37 9.33 -16.92
N ASN A 139 1.37 9.43 -15.59
CA ASN A 139 0.16 9.16 -14.78
C ASN A 139 -0.40 10.37 -14.04
N ILE A 140 0.38 11.45 -13.89
CA ILE A 140 -0.07 12.67 -13.22
C ILE A 140 -0.23 13.79 -14.23
N LEU A 141 0.74 14.04 -15.12
CA LEU A 141 0.73 15.18 -16.04
C LEU A 141 0.07 14.85 -17.39
N PHE A 142 0.42 13.73 -18.02
CA PHE A 142 -0.10 13.33 -19.34
C PHE A 142 -1.64 13.27 -19.47
N PRO A 143 -2.41 12.83 -18.45
CA PRO A 143 -3.87 12.85 -18.51
C PRO A 143 -4.51 14.25 -18.61
N PHE A 144 -3.73 15.33 -18.44
CA PHE A 144 -4.19 16.72 -18.58
C PHE A 144 -3.75 17.38 -19.90
N PHE A 145 -3.05 16.66 -20.78
CA PHE A 145 -2.62 17.12 -22.11
C PHE A 145 -3.41 16.47 -23.26
N LEU A 146 -4.49 15.75 -22.96
CA LEU A 146 -5.51 15.22 -23.87
C LEU A 146 -6.88 15.75 -23.46
#